data_AF-A0AAV5S524-F1
#
_entry.id   AF-A0AAV5S524-F1
#
_cell.length_a   1.000
_cell.length_b   1.000
_cell.length_c   1.000
_cell.angle_alpha   90.00
_cell.angle_beta   90.00
_cell.angle_gamma   90.00
#
_symmetry.space_group_name_H-M   'P 1'
#
loop_
_entity.id
_entity.type
_entity.pdbx_description
1 polymer ?
#
loop_
_entity_poly.entity_id
_entity_poly.type
_entity_poly.pdbx_seq_one_letter_code
_entity_poly.pdbx_strand_id
1 'polypeptide(L)'
;MLLHCWRCRWRCCFFGLTSSERFKFLTATHDKAAHFTVFLVESWLFVRVFVHRSVQLWPLWAPYRAVPEGPEVIDLETGDVQAPVGRTVHVNKYAMAGVVCVVGAAIGSEYAQHVLTHGRRSFDPWDMLCNALGSCTGILIAYVYERR
;
A
#
# COMPACT_ATOMS: atom_id res chain seq x y z
N MET A 1 -9.33 -12.58 -8.78
CA MET A 1 -8.37 -13.70 -8.96
C MET A 1 -6.89 -13.27 -8.99
N LEU A 2 -6.53 -12.08 -9.50
CA LEU A 2 -5.14 -11.58 -9.54
C LEU A 2 -4.48 -11.35 -8.16
N LEU A 3 -5.24 -10.99 -7.13
CA LEU A 3 -4.74 -10.78 -5.76
C LEU A 3 -4.14 -12.05 -5.09
N HIS A 4 -4.59 -13.25 -5.49
CA HIS A 4 -4.12 -14.51 -4.89
C HIS A 4 -2.75 -14.96 -5.43
N CYS A 5 -2.46 -14.70 -6.71
CA CYS A 5 -1.19 -15.09 -7.34
C CYS A 5 -0.03 -14.19 -6.86
N TRP A 6 -0.31 -12.91 -6.60
CA TRP A 6 0.70 -11.95 -6.14
C TRP A 6 1.09 -12.11 -4.67
N ARG A 7 0.15 -12.48 -3.79
CA ARG A 7 0.47 -12.81 -2.38
C ARG A 7 1.54 -13.89 -2.24
N CYS A 8 1.58 -14.87 -3.16
CA CYS A 8 2.61 -15.91 -3.15
C CYS A 8 3.96 -15.40 -3.68
N ARG A 9 3.99 -14.66 -4.80
CA ARG A 9 5.25 -14.13 -5.37
C ARG A 9 5.95 -13.15 -4.42
N TRP A 10 5.18 -12.29 -3.75
CA TRP A 10 5.72 -11.31 -2.82
C TRP A 10 6.33 -11.98 -1.58
N ARG A 11 5.65 -12.98 -1.01
CA ARG A 11 6.19 -13.77 0.11
C ARG A 11 7.47 -14.51 -0.28
N CYS A 12 7.52 -15.13 -1.46
CA CYS A 12 8.71 -15.89 -1.89
C CYS A 12 9.94 -14.99 -2.15
N CYS A 13 9.77 -13.82 -2.78
CA CYS A 13 10.89 -12.90 -3.01
C CYS A 13 11.42 -12.32 -1.69
N PHE A 14 10.52 -11.96 -0.78
CA PHE A 14 10.91 -11.38 0.52
C PHE A 14 11.61 -12.41 1.42
N PHE A 15 11.11 -13.65 1.47
CA PHE A 15 11.74 -14.73 2.24
C PHE A 15 13.08 -15.20 1.64
N GLY A 16 13.20 -15.19 0.31
CA GLY A 16 14.43 -15.56 -0.38
C GLY A 16 15.56 -14.55 -0.15
N LEU A 17 15.24 -13.25 -0.11
CA LEU A 17 16.23 -12.19 0.14
C LEU A 17 16.77 -12.20 1.58
N THR A 18 15.92 -12.49 2.58
CA THR A 18 16.33 -12.48 3.99
C THR A 18 17.02 -13.77 4.45
N SER A 19 16.91 -14.85 3.68
CA SER A 19 17.48 -16.16 4.02
C SER A 19 18.99 -16.29 3.78
N SER A 20 19.61 -15.39 3.02
CA SER A 20 21.02 -15.56 2.66
C SER A 20 21.96 -14.84 3.62
N GLU A 21 22.93 -15.58 4.18
CA GLU A 21 23.93 -15.05 5.14
C GLU A 21 24.75 -13.87 4.58
N ARG A 22 24.98 -13.85 3.26
CA ARG A 22 25.68 -12.74 2.59
C ARG A 22 24.91 -11.43 2.64
N PHE A 23 23.58 -11.50 2.54
CA PHE A 23 22.75 -10.31 2.63
C PHE A 23 22.70 -9.78 4.06
N LYS A 24 22.68 -10.66 5.08
CA LYS A 24 22.71 -10.25 6.49
C LYS A 24 23.94 -9.39 6.82
N PHE A 25 25.11 -9.79 6.33
CA PHE A 25 26.34 -9.02 6.53
C PHE A 25 26.27 -7.64 5.85
N LEU A 26 25.75 -7.58 4.62
CA LEU A 26 25.62 -6.32 3.89
C LEU A 26 24.58 -5.37 4.52
N THR A 27 23.49 -5.93 5.05
CA THR A 27 22.47 -5.15 5.75
C THR A 27 22.93 -4.67 7.12
N ALA A 28 23.85 -5.38 7.79
CA ALA A 28 24.37 -4.95 9.08
C ALA A 28 25.21 -3.66 8.99
N THR A 29 25.94 -3.46 7.88
CA THR A 29 26.75 -2.24 7.68
C THR A 29 25.95 -1.08 7.08
N HIS A 30 24.85 -1.38 6.37
CA HIS A 30 24.06 -0.38 5.65
C HIS A 30 22.56 -0.52 5.92
N ASP A 31 22.18 -0.65 7.19
CA ASP A 31 20.79 -0.86 7.62
C ASP A 31 19.85 0.19 7.01
N LYS A 32 20.27 1.47 7.03
CA LYS A 32 19.51 2.59 6.47
C LYS A 32 19.27 2.48 4.96
N ALA A 33 20.25 1.99 4.21
CA ALA A 33 20.13 1.79 2.76
C ALA A 33 19.23 0.59 2.45
N ALA A 34 19.27 -0.45 3.29
CA ALA A 34 18.38 -1.59 3.17
C ALA A 34 16.92 -1.16 3.40
N HIS A 35 16.66 -0.42 4.47
CA HIS A 35 15.37 0.20 4.77
C HIS A 35 14.85 1.05 3.59
N PHE A 36 15.65 1.98 3.09
CA PHE A 36 15.30 2.78 1.91
C PHE A 36 14.95 1.91 0.69
N THR A 37 15.79 0.92 0.37
CA THR A 37 15.63 0.08 -0.82
C THR A 37 14.38 -0.80 -0.74
N VAL A 38 14.12 -1.40 0.43
CA VAL A 38 12.95 -2.26 0.64
C VAL A 38 11.66 -1.45 0.47
N PHE A 39 11.56 -0.30 1.13
CA PHE A 39 10.38 0.55 1.03
C PHE A 39 10.19 1.17 -0.37
N LEU A 40 11.29 1.44 -1.09
CA LEU A 40 11.24 1.85 -2.49
C LEU A 40 10.63 0.78 -3.38
N VAL A 41 11.12 -0.46 -3.28
CA VAL A 41 10.62 -1.56 -4.10
C VAL A 41 9.18 -1.89 -3.72
N GLU A 42 8.86 -1.89 -2.42
CA GLU A 42 7.51 -2.15 -1.92
C GLU A 42 6.49 -1.13 -2.43
N SER A 43 6.77 0.17 -2.27
CA SER A 43 5.83 1.21 -2.68
C SER A 43 5.68 1.28 -4.20
N TRP A 44 6.76 1.04 -4.96
CA TRP A 44 6.70 0.93 -6.41
C TRP A 44 5.81 -0.24 -6.86
N LEU A 45 6.01 -1.43 -6.29
CA LEU A 45 5.19 -2.60 -6.57
C LEU A 45 3.74 -2.38 -6.15
N PHE A 46 3.49 -1.76 -4.99
CA PHE A 46 2.15 -1.46 -4.50
C PHE A 46 1.36 -0.63 -5.50
N VAL A 47 1.93 0.44 -6.05
CA VAL A 47 1.27 1.26 -7.08
C VAL A 47 0.95 0.43 -8.34
N ARG A 48 1.87 -0.46 -8.73
CA ARG A 48 1.74 -1.31 -9.93
C ARG A 48 0.67 -2.40 -9.79
N VAL A 49 0.23 -2.72 -8.58
CA VAL A 49 -0.91 -3.64 -8.35
C VAL A 49 -2.22 -3.03 -8.86
N PHE A 50 -2.35 -1.70 -8.89
CA PHE A 50 -3.57 -1.02 -9.33
C PHE A 50 -3.53 -0.69 -10.82
N VAL A 51 -4.34 -1.41 -11.60
CA VAL A 51 -4.51 -1.20 -13.03
C VAL A 51 -5.13 0.18 -13.31
N HIS A 52 -6.16 0.57 -12.55
CA HIS A 52 -6.85 1.85 -12.74
C HIS A 52 -6.21 2.99 -11.94
N ARG A 53 -6.28 4.21 -12.50
CA ARG A 53 -5.72 5.42 -11.88
C ARG A 53 -6.51 5.89 -10.66
N SER A 54 -7.80 5.60 -10.63
CA SER A 54 -8.67 5.80 -9.47
C SER A 54 -9.09 4.46 -8.90
N VAL A 55 -9.07 4.37 -7.57
CA VAL A 55 -9.60 3.24 -6.82
C VAL A 55 -10.92 3.70 -6.22
N GLN A 56 -11.99 2.96 -6.53
CA GLN A 56 -13.28 3.16 -5.89
C GLN A 56 -13.18 2.53 -4.50
N LEU A 57 -13.15 3.38 -3.47
CA LEU A 57 -13.18 2.92 -2.09
C LEU A 57 -14.60 3.01 -1.58
N TRP A 58 -15.06 1.89 -1.03
CA TRP A 58 -16.21 1.93 -0.15
C TRP A 58 -15.79 2.66 1.14
N PRO A 59 -16.59 3.60 1.65
CA PRO A 59 -16.27 4.26 2.91
C PRO A 59 -16.09 3.21 4.02
N LEU A 60 -14.87 3.13 4.56
CA LEU A 60 -14.47 2.17 5.60
C LEU A 60 -15.29 2.29 6.89
N TRP A 61 -15.89 3.47 7.11
CA TRP A 61 -16.76 3.81 8.22
C TRP A 61 -18.25 3.62 7.92
N ALA A 62 -18.61 3.33 6.66
CA ALA A 62 -19.98 2.96 6.35
C ALA A 62 -20.19 1.51 6.81
N PRO A 63 -21.13 1.25 7.73
CA PRO A 63 -21.42 -0.11 8.16
C PRO A 63 -21.77 -0.95 6.93
N TYR A 64 -21.22 -2.17 6.85
CA TYR A 64 -21.57 -3.16 5.83
C TYR A 64 -23.08 -3.49 5.83
N ARG A 65 -23.79 -3.10 6.89
CA ARG A 65 -25.23 -3.17 7.02
C ARG A 65 -25.86 -1.85 6.58
N ALA A 66 -26.75 -1.97 5.61
CA ALA A 66 -27.57 -0.92 5.02
C ALA A 66 -26.82 -0.04 4.01
N VAL A 67 -26.54 -0.61 2.83
CA VAL A 67 -27.07 0.07 1.65
C VAL A 67 -28.58 -0.06 1.81
N PRO A 68 -29.33 1.00 2.17
CA PRO A 68 -30.77 0.91 2.04
C PRO A 68 -31.01 0.56 0.57
N GLU A 69 -31.89 -0.42 0.32
CA GLU A 69 -32.60 -0.50 -0.95
C GLU A 69 -33.32 0.85 -1.11
N GLY A 70 -32.58 1.87 -1.54
CA GLY A 70 -33.17 3.09 -2.06
C GLY A 70 -34.04 2.67 -3.24
N PRO A 71 -35.18 3.34 -3.45
CA PRO A 71 -36.06 3.01 -4.56
C PRO A 71 -35.22 2.97 -5.83
N GLU A 72 -35.27 1.85 -6.56
CA GLU A 72 -34.69 1.77 -7.90
C GLU A 72 -35.21 2.97 -8.68
N VAL A 73 -34.30 3.86 -9.06
CA VAL A 73 -34.64 4.97 -9.93
C VAL A 73 -34.71 4.35 -11.32
N ILE A 74 -35.92 3.96 -11.71
CA ILE A 74 -36.20 3.52 -13.07
C ILE A 74 -36.19 4.78 -13.92
N ASP A 75 -35.20 4.88 -14.80
CA ASP A 75 -35.12 5.98 -15.75
C ASP A 75 -36.24 5.79 -16.78
N LEU A 76 -37.35 6.52 -16.62
CA LEU A 76 -38.58 6.37 -17.41
C LEU A 76 -38.37 6.59 -18.92
N GLU A 77 -37.30 7.29 -19.32
CA GLU A 77 -36.95 7.49 -20.73
C GLU A 77 -36.19 6.31 -21.35
N THR A 78 -35.45 5.53 -20.55
CA THR A 78 -34.55 4.48 -21.08
C THR A 78 -34.99 3.07 -20.69
N GLY A 79 -35.80 2.92 -19.64
CA GLY A 79 -36.25 1.62 -19.13
C GLY A 79 -35.15 0.82 -18.41
N ASP A 80 -33.98 1.42 -18.20
CA ASP A 80 -32.85 0.80 -17.53
C ASP A 80 -32.94 1.01 -16.01
N VAL A 81 -32.73 -0.09 -15.27
CA VAL A 81 -32.66 -0.09 -13.81
C VAL A 81 -31.27 0.39 -13.39
N GLN A 82 -31.17 1.62 -12.89
CA GLN A 82 -29.92 2.12 -12.31
C GLN A 82 -29.83 1.68 -10.84
N ALA A 83 -28.80 0.89 -10.52
CA ALA A 83 -28.47 0.55 -9.14
C ALA A 83 -28.26 1.84 -8.32
N PRO A 84 -28.66 1.88 -7.03
CA PRO A 84 -28.58 3.07 -6.21
C PRO A 84 -27.14 3.60 -6.20
N VAL A 85 -27.00 4.89 -6.50
CA VAL A 85 -25.73 5.63 -6.51
C VAL A 85 -25.20 5.73 -5.08
N GLY A 86 -24.66 4.63 -4.57
CA GLY A 86 -23.82 4.66 -3.38
C GLY A 86 -22.67 5.61 -3.67
N ARG A 87 -22.41 6.57 -2.77
CA ARG A 87 -21.28 7.51 -2.90
C ARG A 87 -19.97 6.73 -2.91
N THR A 88 -19.51 6.34 -4.09
CA THR A 88 -18.19 5.77 -4.30
C THR A 88 -17.17 6.91 -4.24
N VAL A 89 -16.27 6.87 -3.26
CA VAL A 89 -15.19 7.84 -3.19
C VAL A 89 -14.10 7.37 -4.15
N HIS A 90 -13.87 8.14 -5.20
CA HIS A 90 -12.77 7.91 -6.14
C HIS A 90 -11.49 8.52 -5.56
N VAL A 91 -10.58 7.67 -5.09
CA VAL A 91 -9.28 8.12 -4.59
C VAL A 91 -8.21 7.83 -5.62
N ASN A 92 -7.31 8.78 -5.82
CA ASN A 92 -6.16 8.59 -6.69
C ASN A 92 -5.24 7.51 -6.09
N LYS A 93 -4.83 6.53 -6.90
CA LYS A 93 -3.98 5.42 -6.43
C LYS A 93 -2.65 5.88 -5.81
N TYR A 94 -2.06 6.98 -6.28
CA TYR A 94 -0.81 7.50 -5.70
C TYR A 94 -1.05 8.16 -4.33
N ALA A 95 -2.21 8.82 -4.14
CA ALA A 95 -2.59 9.35 -2.84
C ALA A 95 -2.82 8.21 -1.84
N MET A 96 -3.52 7.16 -2.27
CA MET A 96 -3.71 5.96 -1.46
C MET A 96 -2.37 5.28 -1.13
N ALA A 97 -1.46 5.16 -2.10
CA ALA A 97 -0.11 4.65 -1.86
C ALA A 97 0.68 5.52 -0.88
N GLY A 98 0.54 6.85 -0.96
CA GLY A 98 1.13 7.77 0.02
C GLY A 98 0.66 7.48 1.44
N VAL A 99 -0.65 7.37 1.64
CA VAL A 99 -1.22 7.06 2.96
C VAL A 99 -0.77 5.68 3.45
N VAL A 100 -0.85 4.65 2.60
CA VAL A 100 -0.54 3.28 3.02
C VAL A 100 0.96 3.07 3.23
N CYS A 101 1.81 3.45 2.27
CA CYS A 101 3.25 3.17 2.32
C CYS A 101 4.01 4.19 3.17
N VAL A 102 3.73 5.49 3.02
CA VAL A 102 4.51 6.54 3.71
C VAL A 102 4.01 6.73 5.13
N VAL A 103 2.70 6.80 5.36
CA VAL A 103 2.18 7.00 6.73
C VAL A 103 2.05 5.65 7.43
N GLY A 104 1.38 4.68 6.81
CA GLY A 104 1.13 3.38 7.41
C GLY A 104 2.39 2.56 7.60
N ALA A 105 3.07 2.20 6.51
CA ALA A 105 4.16 1.25 6.55
C ALA A 105 5.46 1.86 7.13
N ALA A 106 5.83 3.10 6.77
CA ALA A 106 7.07 3.71 7.28
C ALA A 106 7.04 3.97 8.80
N ILE A 107 5.92 4.49 9.33
CA ILE A 107 5.75 4.73 10.77
C ILE A 107 5.41 3.42 11.50
N GLY A 108 4.49 2.65 10.93
CA GLY A 108 3.98 1.42 11.54
C GLY A 108 5.02 0.32 11.65
N SER A 109 5.99 0.24 10.73
CA SER A 109 7.08 -0.74 10.82
C SER A 109 7.97 -0.52 12.04
N GLU A 110 8.37 0.72 12.33
CA GLU A 110 9.15 1.04 13.53
C GLU A 110 8.35 0.84 14.81
N TYR A 111 7.09 1.28 14.83
CA TYR A 111 6.22 1.06 15.97
C TYR A 111 6.02 -0.44 16.24
N ALA A 112 5.77 -1.24 15.20
CA ALA A 112 5.62 -2.69 15.32
C ALA A 112 6.90 -3.35 15.82
N GLN A 113 8.07 -2.97 15.32
CA GLN A 113 9.35 -3.51 15.81
C GLN A 113 9.58 -3.14 17.29
N HIS A 114 9.27 -1.92 17.69
CA HIS A 114 9.38 -1.50 19.09
C HIS A 114 8.47 -2.31 20.02
N VAL A 115 7.20 -2.52 19.62
CA VAL A 115 6.22 -3.32 20.38
C VAL A 115 6.62 -4.79 20.42
N LEU A 116 6.97 -5.40 19.28
CA LEU A 116 7.31 -6.83 19.19
C LEU A 116 8.59 -7.18 19.97
N THR A 117 9.55 -6.25 20.03
CA THR A 117 10.79 -6.45 20.79
C THR A 117 10.65 -6.11 22.28
N HIS A 118 9.43 -5.83 22.77
CA HIS A 118 9.16 -5.43 24.15
C HIS A 118 10.05 -4.26 24.60
N GLY A 119 10.24 -3.28 23.71
CA GLY A 119 11.07 -2.10 23.97
C GLY A 119 12.58 -2.32 23.92
N ARG A 120 13.07 -3.48 23.49
CA ARG A 120 14.53 -3.72 23.35
C ARG A 120 15.14 -2.97 22.17
N ARG A 121 14.37 -2.70 21.11
CA ARG A 121 14.82 -1.86 19.98
C ARG A 121 14.45 -0.40 20.28
N SER A 122 15.44 0.48 20.25
CA SER A 122 15.24 1.93 20.38
C SER A 122 14.52 2.46 19.15
N PHE A 123 13.55 3.34 19.36
CA PHE A 123 12.86 4.05 18.29
C PHE A 123 13.83 5.02 17.61
N ASP A 124 14.17 4.76 16.34
CA ASP A 124 15.11 5.59 15.56
C ASP A 124 14.35 6.40 14.49
N PRO A 125 14.21 7.72 14.66
CA PRO A 125 13.56 8.59 13.67
C PRO A 125 14.23 8.55 12.29
N TRP A 126 15.51 8.21 12.22
CA TRP A 126 16.23 8.12 10.96
C TRP A 126 15.78 6.91 10.13
N ASP A 127 15.39 5.80 10.76
CA ASP A 127 14.81 4.66 10.04
C ASP A 127 13.45 5.01 9.44
N MET A 128 12.61 5.72 10.20
CA MET A 128 11.33 6.22 9.70
C MET A 128 11.52 7.13 8.49
N LEU A 129 12.51 8.04 8.55
CA LEU A 129 12.81 8.93 7.44
C LEU A 129 13.30 8.15 6.21
N CYS A 130 14.19 7.18 6.38
CA CYS A 130 14.65 6.34 5.27
C CYS A 130 13.51 5.54 4.63
N ASN A 131 12.62 4.96 5.45
CA ASN A 131 11.43 4.24 4.99
C ASN A 131 10.48 5.17 4.21
N ALA A 132 10.26 6.39 4.72
CA ALA A 132 9.41 7.39 4.09
C ALA A 132 10.00 7.88 2.76
N LEU A 133 11.30 8.18 2.72
CA LEU A 133 12.02 8.58 1.51
C LEU A 133 12.00 7.48 0.46
N GLY A 134 12.29 6.23 0.84
CA GLY A 134 12.21 5.07 -0.05
C GLY A 134 10.81 4.95 -0.64
N SER A 135 9.78 5.01 0.21
CA SER A 135 8.38 4.95 -0.21
C SER A 135 8.02 6.05 -1.22
N CYS A 136 8.40 7.30 -0.94
CA CYS A 136 8.18 8.43 -1.85
C CYS A 136 8.88 8.24 -3.20
N THR A 137 10.13 7.79 -3.19
CA THR A 137 10.90 7.52 -4.43
C THR A 137 10.24 6.42 -5.26
N GLY A 138 9.81 5.31 -4.65
CA GLY A 138 9.14 4.23 -5.36
C GLY A 138 7.81 4.65 -5.99
N ILE A 139 7.01 5.44 -5.27
CA ILE A 139 5.76 6.03 -5.80
C ILE A 139 6.06 6.98 -6.96
N LEU A 140 7.07 7.83 -6.83
CA LEU A 140 7.48 8.77 -7.89
C LEU A 140 7.95 8.03 -9.14
N ILE A 141 8.76 6.98 -8.99
CA ILE A 141 9.20 6.13 -10.11
C ILE A 141 7.99 5.51 -10.80
N ALA A 142 7.03 4.96 -10.05
CA ALA A 142 5.81 4.39 -10.62
C ALA A 142 5.00 5.45 -11.38
N TYR A 143 4.86 6.65 -10.82
CA TYR A 143 4.17 7.78 -11.45
C TYR A 143 4.83 8.19 -12.77
N VAL A 144 6.15 8.38 -12.79
CA VAL A 144 6.89 8.77 -13.99
C VAL A 144 6.82 7.67 -15.05
N TYR A 145 6.92 6.40 -14.65
CA TYR A 145 6.85 5.26 -15.56
C TYR A 145 5.49 5.14 -16.24
N GLU A 146 4.39 5.36 -15.52
CA GLU A 146 3.03 5.28 -16.09
C GLU A 146 2.63 6.50 -16.91
N ARG A 147 3.38 7.60 -16.80
CA ARG A 147 3.14 8.82 -17.59
C ARG A 147 3.83 8.77 -18.96
N ARG A 148 4.76 7.83 -19.15
CA ARG A 148 5.40 7.53 -20.43
C ARG A 148 4.56 6.51 -21.19
#